data_AF-A0A7K2KU15-F1
#
_entry.id   AF-A0A7K2KU15-F1
#
_cell.length_a   1.000
_cell.length_b   1.000
_cell.length_c   1.000
_cell.angle_alpha   90.00
_cell.angle_beta   90.00
_cell.angle_gamma   90.00
#
_symmetry.space_group_name_H-M   'P 1'
#
loop_
_entity.id
_entity.type
_entity.pdbx_description
1 polymer ?
#
loop_
_entity_poly.entity_id
_entity_poly.type
_entity_poly.pdbx_seq_one_letter_code
_entity_poly.pdbx_strand_id
1 'polypeptide(L)'
;MACRISELVIDCADPEALAVFWSEVLGYVELGRDDDGSIEIGPAEAGFGGPQPTLILSPSSDPRRGKLPLHIDVSPTDRDHEAEWERLLTLGARPADVGQSGTESWKVLSDPEGNEFCLLHRRLPPLGSA
;
A
#
# COMPACT_ATOMS: atom_id res chain seq x y z
N MET A 1 14.14 13.05 22.10
CA MET A 1 12.86 13.01 21.37
C MET A 1 13.18 12.93 19.89
N ALA A 2 12.50 12.06 19.15
CA ALA A 2 12.72 11.83 17.72
C ALA A 2 11.39 11.95 16.96
N CYS A 3 11.47 12.11 15.64
CA CYS A 3 10.31 12.17 14.75
C CYS A 3 9.76 10.76 14.44
N ARG A 4 8.49 10.70 14.02
CA ARG A 4 7.83 9.52 13.45
C ARG A 4 7.23 9.88 12.10
N ILE A 5 7.08 8.89 11.22
CA ILE A 5 6.28 9.04 10.01
C ILE A 5 4.82 9.02 10.45
N SER A 6 4.08 10.10 10.16
CA SER A 6 2.65 10.20 10.44
C SER A 6 1.81 9.69 9.27
N GLU A 7 2.17 10.10 8.07
CA GLU A 7 1.43 9.84 6.83
C GLU A 7 2.40 9.76 5.65
N LEU A 8 1.94 9.10 4.58
CA LEU A 8 2.60 9.08 3.28
C LEU A 8 1.59 9.47 2.22
N VAL A 9 1.98 10.34 1.30
CA VAL A 9 1.10 10.84 0.23
C VAL A 9 1.46 10.16 -1.09
N ILE A 10 0.45 9.65 -1.78
CA ILE A 10 0.55 9.09 -3.13
C ILE A 10 -0.31 9.96 -4.05
N ASP A 11 0.35 10.68 -4.97
CA ASP A 11 -0.32 11.37 -6.07
C ASP A 11 -0.90 10.33 -7.04
N CYS A 12 -2.16 10.46 -7.39
CA CYS A 12 -2.88 9.47 -8.19
C CYS A 12 -3.94 10.09 -9.10
N ALA A 13 -4.30 9.40 -10.17
CA ALA A 13 -5.34 9.84 -11.10
C ALA A 13 -6.75 9.51 -10.59
N ASP A 14 -6.89 8.41 -9.85
CA ASP A 14 -8.14 7.89 -9.30
C ASP A 14 -7.97 7.54 -7.81
N PRO A 15 -8.15 8.52 -6.90
CA PRO A 15 -8.04 8.29 -5.46
C PRO A 15 -8.98 7.20 -4.94
N GLU A 16 -10.17 7.05 -5.52
CA GLU A 16 -11.16 6.05 -5.06
C GLU A 16 -10.66 4.63 -5.35
N ALA A 17 -10.17 4.39 -6.56
CA ALA A 17 -9.64 3.08 -6.94
C ALA A 17 -8.43 2.69 -6.08
N LEU A 18 -7.51 3.64 -5.82
CA LEU A 18 -6.36 3.37 -4.97
C LEU A 18 -6.71 3.23 -3.49
N ALA A 19 -7.66 4.01 -2.98
CA ALA A 19 -8.09 3.90 -1.59
C ALA A 19 -8.72 2.52 -1.33
N VAL A 20 -9.57 2.02 -2.23
CA VAL A 20 -10.13 0.67 -2.14
C VAL A 20 -9.03 -0.38 -2.19
N PHE A 21 -8.13 -0.30 -3.17
CA PHE A 21 -7.03 -1.26 -3.31
C PHE A 21 -6.15 -1.30 -2.06
N TRP A 22 -5.61 -0.17 -1.64
CA TRP A 22 -4.68 -0.11 -0.51
C TRP A 22 -5.35 -0.41 0.84
N SER A 23 -6.64 -0.11 1.00
CA SER A 23 -7.41 -0.53 2.17
C SER A 23 -7.46 -2.06 2.28
N GLU A 24 -7.76 -2.76 1.19
CA GLU A 24 -7.79 -4.22 1.14
C GLU A 24 -6.40 -4.85 1.29
N VAL A 25 -5.35 -4.22 0.75
CA VAL A 25 -3.96 -4.70 0.92
C VAL A 25 -3.53 -4.61 2.38
N LEU A 26 -3.76 -3.47 3.04
CA LEU A 26 -3.21 -3.17 4.36
C LEU A 26 -4.16 -3.48 5.53
N GLY A 27 -5.42 -3.84 5.25
CA GLY A 27 -6.47 -3.92 6.26
C GLY A 27 -6.79 -2.55 6.86
N TYR A 28 -6.66 -1.50 6.06
CA TYR A 28 -6.95 -0.12 6.45
C TYR A 28 -8.42 0.21 6.18
N VAL A 29 -8.88 1.33 6.75
CA VAL A 29 -10.20 1.91 6.51
C VAL A 29 -10.05 3.37 6.12
N GLU A 30 -11.05 3.91 5.42
CA GLU A 30 -11.17 5.35 5.18
C GLU A 30 -11.34 6.09 6.51
N LEU A 31 -10.47 7.09 6.75
CA LEU A 31 -10.51 7.93 7.94
C LEU A 31 -11.15 9.29 7.65
N GLY A 32 -11.02 9.79 6.41
CA GLY A 32 -11.55 11.09 6.03
C GLY A 32 -11.28 11.43 4.57
N ARG A 33 -11.87 12.56 4.16
CA ARG A 33 -11.75 13.14 2.83
C ARG A 33 -11.55 14.64 2.94
N ASP A 34 -10.68 15.18 2.10
CA ASP A 34 -10.43 16.61 2.00
C ASP A 34 -11.21 17.25 0.84
N ASP A 35 -11.39 18.57 0.88
CA ASP A 35 -12.13 19.34 -0.12
C ASP A 35 -11.51 19.28 -1.53
N ASP A 36 -10.22 18.95 -1.63
CA ASP A 36 -9.52 18.78 -2.90
C ASP A 36 -9.73 17.40 -3.54
N GLY A 37 -10.47 16.50 -2.87
CA GLY A 37 -10.73 15.14 -3.30
C GLY A 37 -9.72 14.11 -2.80
N SER A 38 -8.77 14.49 -1.94
CA SER A 38 -7.86 13.55 -1.29
C SER A 38 -8.63 12.62 -0.33
N ILE A 39 -8.19 11.37 -0.27
CA ILE A 39 -8.77 10.34 0.62
C ILE A 39 -7.66 9.86 1.57
N GLU A 40 -7.91 9.92 2.88
CA GLU A 40 -7.01 9.36 3.89
C GLU A 40 -7.49 7.96 4.32
N ILE A 41 -6.60 6.98 4.27
CA ILE A 41 -6.83 5.63 4.79
C ILE A 41 -5.81 5.30 5.89
N GLY A 42 -6.23 4.52 6.88
CA GLY A 42 -5.35 4.16 7.99
C GLY A 42 -5.85 2.96 8.81
N PRO A 43 -5.08 2.56 9.84
CA PRO A 43 -5.48 1.47 10.73
C PRO A 43 -6.80 1.81 11.45
N ALA A 44 -7.79 0.91 11.42
CA ALA A 44 -9.13 1.17 11.93
C ALA A 44 -9.18 1.61 13.41
N GLU A 45 -8.32 1.06 14.26
CA GLU A 45 -8.35 1.36 15.70
C GLU A 45 -7.51 2.58 16.09
N ALA A 46 -6.38 2.78 15.42
CA ALA A 46 -5.40 3.78 15.84
C ALA A 46 -5.50 5.09 15.04
N GLY A 47 -5.99 5.03 13.79
CA GLY A 47 -6.06 6.17 12.88
C GLY A 47 -4.74 6.95 12.77
N PHE A 48 -4.85 8.26 12.57
CA PHE A 48 -3.71 9.18 12.57
C PHE A 48 -2.99 9.18 13.93
N GLY A 49 -1.66 9.11 13.91
CA GLY A 49 -0.82 9.10 15.11
C GLY A 49 -0.60 7.71 15.73
N GLY A 50 -1.24 6.67 15.18
CA GLY A 50 -0.99 5.26 15.48
C GLY A 50 0.41 4.76 15.09
N PRO A 51 0.84 3.57 15.54
CA PRO A 51 2.19 3.06 15.30
C PRO A 51 2.53 2.85 13.82
N GLN A 52 1.51 2.73 12.96
CA GLN A 52 1.64 2.71 11.50
C GLN A 52 1.23 4.06 10.91
N PRO A 53 1.89 4.52 9.83
CA PRO A 53 1.47 5.73 9.14
C PRO A 53 0.15 5.51 8.38
N THR A 54 -0.60 6.59 8.18
CA THR A 54 -1.74 6.64 7.26
C THR A 54 -1.24 6.82 5.82
N LEU A 55 -2.10 6.54 4.84
CA LEU A 55 -1.86 6.85 3.42
C LEU A 55 -2.87 7.89 2.96
N ILE A 56 -2.40 8.94 2.31
CA ILE A 56 -3.23 9.94 1.64
C ILE A 56 -3.14 9.71 0.13
N LEU A 57 -4.28 9.44 -0.49
CA LEU A 57 -4.42 9.30 -1.93
C LEU A 57 -4.85 10.66 -2.48
N SER A 58 -3.90 11.40 -3.04
CA SER A 58 -4.15 12.79 -3.46
C SER A 58 -4.36 12.87 -4.97
N PRO A 59 -5.46 13.49 -5.45
CA PRO A 59 -5.75 13.60 -6.87
C PRO A 59 -4.73 14.50 -7.58
N SER A 60 -4.15 13.99 -8.66
CA SER A 60 -3.26 14.73 -9.54
C SER A 60 -3.68 14.58 -11.01
N SER A 61 -3.72 15.72 -11.71
CA SER A 61 -3.94 15.75 -13.16
C SER A 61 -2.67 15.52 -13.98
N ASP A 62 -1.51 15.45 -13.32
CA ASP A 62 -0.23 15.06 -13.91
C ASP A 62 0.21 13.74 -13.27
N PRO A 63 -0.32 12.59 -13.76
CA PRO A 63 0.01 11.30 -13.18
C PRO A 63 1.51 11.04 -13.30
N ARG A 64 2.10 10.52 -12.21
CA ARG A 64 3.53 10.21 -12.16
C ARG A 64 3.92 9.34 -13.35
N ARG A 65 5.00 9.73 -14.03
CA ARG A 65 5.60 8.93 -15.10
C ARG A 65 6.77 8.13 -14.55
N GLY A 66 6.65 6.81 -14.60
CA GLY A 66 7.68 5.88 -14.14
C GLY A 66 7.59 5.55 -12.66
N LYS A 67 8.63 4.86 -12.17
CA LYS A 67 8.67 4.24 -10.84
C LYS A 67 8.40 5.23 -9.70
N LEU A 68 7.63 4.78 -8.71
CA LEU A 68 7.50 5.47 -7.42
C LEU A 68 8.88 5.54 -6.74
N PRO A 69 9.40 6.74 -6.38
CA PRO A 69 10.70 6.89 -5.74
C PRO A 69 10.72 6.42 -4.27
N LEU A 70 9.60 5.87 -3.80
CA LEU A 70 9.41 5.22 -2.51
C LEU A 70 9.13 3.74 -2.75
N HIS A 71 9.76 2.87 -1.97
CA HIS A 71 9.46 1.45 -1.98
C HIS A 71 8.49 1.11 -0.85
N ILE A 72 7.33 0.55 -1.20
CA ILE A 72 6.36 0.05 -0.22
C ILE A 72 6.54 -1.47 -0.16
N ASP A 73 7.00 -1.96 0.99
CA ASP A 73 7.18 -3.38 1.26
C ASP A 73 6.04 -3.87 2.16
N VAL A 74 5.26 -4.83 1.67
CA VAL A 74 4.16 -5.46 2.43
C VAL A 74 4.50 -6.91 2.75
N SER A 75 3.87 -7.44 3.79
CA SER A 75 4.09 -8.80 4.28
C SER A 75 2.75 -9.45 4.59
N PRO A 76 2.54 -10.74 4.24
CA PRO A 76 1.34 -11.47 4.67
C PRO A 76 1.23 -11.45 6.20
N THR A 77 0.00 -11.51 6.72
CA THR A 77 -0.24 -11.51 8.18
C THR A 77 -0.92 -12.78 8.68
N ASP A 78 -1.77 -13.40 7.87
CA ASP A 78 -2.60 -14.55 8.25
C ASP A 78 -2.49 -15.74 7.28
N ARG A 79 -1.86 -15.56 6.12
CA ARG A 79 -1.68 -16.58 5.07
C ARG A 79 -0.25 -16.70 4.59
N ASP A 80 0.02 -17.72 3.78
CA ASP A 80 1.32 -17.88 3.15
C ASP A 80 1.52 -16.90 1.99
N HIS A 81 2.77 -16.84 1.53
CA HIS A 81 3.21 -15.88 0.52
C HIS A 81 2.55 -16.09 -0.85
N GLU A 82 2.26 -17.34 -1.23
CA GLU A 82 1.63 -17.63 -2.52
C GLU A 82 0.13 -17.32 -2.49
N ALA A 83 -0.55 -17.69 -1.40
CA ALA A 83 -1.96 -17.34 -1.19
C ALA A 83 -2.16 -15.81 -1.14
N GLU A 84 -1.23 -15.08 -0.53
CA GLU A 84 -1.29 -13.61 -0.54
C GLU A 84 -1.02 -13.04 -1.93
N TRP A 85 -0.06 -13.59 -2.66
CA TRP A 85 0.18 -13.22 -4.05
C TRP A 85 -1.08 -13.36 -4.91
N GLU A 86 -1.75 -14.52 -4.86
CA GLU A 86 -3.01 -14.76 -5.61
C GLU A 86 -4.13 -13.80 -5.21
N ARG A 87 -4.23 -13.47 -3.91
CA ARG A 87 -5.21 -12.49 -3.43
C ARG A 87 -4.93 -11.10 -4.00
N LEU A 88 -3.69 -10.63 -3.94
CA LEU A 88 -3.32 -9.31 -4.45
C LEU A 88 -3.63 -9.19 -5.95
N LEU A 89 -3.40 -10.25 -6.73
CA LEU A 89 -3.80 -10.28 -8.14
C LEU A 89 -5.32 -10.16 -8.32
N THR A 90 -6.10 -10.80 -7.45
CA THR A 90 -7.57 -10.70 -7.46
C THR A 90 -8.06 -9.29 -7.13
N LEU A 91 -7.34 -8.57 -6.27
CA LEU A 91 -7.62 -7.16 -5.94
C LEU A 91 -7.24 -6.17 -7.04
N GLY A 92 -6.57 -6.64 -8.11
CA GLY A 92 -6.18 -5.81 -9.25
C GLY A 92 -4.69 -5.45 -9.31
N ALA A 93 -3.86 -6.00 -8.41
CA ALA A 93 -2.42 -5.88 -8.55
C ALA A 93 -1.93 -6.62 -9.81
N ARG A 94 -0.84 -6.13 -10.40
CA ARG A 94 -0.22 -6.75 -11.59
C ARG A 94 1.22 -7.13 -11.31
N PRO A 95 1.73 -8.29 -11.75
CA PRO A 95 3.16 -8.59 -11.65
C PRO A 95 3.98 -7.50 -12.35
N ALA A 96 5.03 -7.02 -11.69
CA ALA A 96 5.95 -6.05 -12.26
C ALA A 96 7.35 -6.66 -12.36
N ASP A 97 8.06 -6.32 -13.44
CA ASP A 97 9.45 -6.70 -13.65
C ASP A 97 10.33 -5.45 -13.58
N VAL A 98 11.18 -5.40 -12.55
CA VAL A 98 12.16 -4.33 -12.31
C VAL A 98 13.59 -4.85 -12.45
N GLY A 99 13.78 -5.99 -13.11
CA GLY A 99 15.07 -6.65 -13.31
C GLY A 99 15.41 -7.68 -12.22
N GLN A 100 14.41 -8.19 -11.49
CA GLN A 100 14.62 -9.28 -10.54
C GLN A 100 14.98 -10.58 -11.25
N SER A 101 15.80 -11.40 -10.59
CA SER A 101 16.30 -12.68 -11.10
C SER A 101 15.38 -13.87 -10.82
N GLY A 102 14.41 -13.70 -9.92
CA GLY A 102 13.53 -14.76 -9.40
C GLY A 102 14.11 -15.50 -8.19
N THR A 103 15.24 -15.03 -7.64
CA THR A 103 15.87 -15.59 -6.43
C THR A 103 15.69 -14.70 -5.19
N GLU A 104 15.11 -13.53 -5.39
CA GLU A 104 14.84 -12.55 -4.36
C GLU A 104 13.80 -13.06 -3.35
N SER A 105 13.89 -12.58 -2.12
CA SER A 105 12.94 -12.94 -1.05
C SER A 105 11.60 -12.20 -1.13
N TRP A 106 11.30 -11.60 -2.27
CA TRP A 106 10.10 -10.81 -2.54
C TRP A 106 9.62 -11.02 -3.97
N LYS A 107 8.36 -10.67 -4.24
CA LYS A 107 7.83 -10.50 -5.60
C LYS A 107 7.38 -9.05 -5.79
N VAL A 108 7.68 -8.43 -6.94
CA VAL A 108 7.16 -7.08 -7.25
C VAL A 108 5.79 -7.19 -7.91
N LEU A 109 4.88 -6.35 -7.42
CA LEU A 109 3.59 -6.06 -8.01
C LEU A 109 3.51 -4.56 -8.30
N SER A 110 2.56 -4.18 -9.14
CA SER A 110 2.08 -2.81 -9.23
C SER A 110 0.63 -2.72 -8.82
N ASP A 111 0.26 -1.60 -8.20
CA ASP A 111 -1.12 -1.25 -7.94
C ASP A 111 -1.90 -0.95 -9.25
N PRO A 112 -3.21 -0.67 -9.21
CA PRO A 112 -4.00 -0.41 -10.40
C PRO A 112 -3.47 0.72 -11.31
N GLU A 113 -2.76 1.71 -10.74
CA GLU A 113 -2.15 2.84 -11.45
C GLU A 113 -0.71 2.59 -11.90
N GLY A 114 -0.11 1.46 -11.52
CA GLY A 114 1.23 1.09 -11.92
C GLY A 114 2.32 1.44 -10.90
N ASN A 115 1.97 1.86 -9.68
CA ASN A 115 2.96 2.09 -8.64
C ASN A 115 3.50 0.75 -8.13
N GLU A 116 4.81 0.54 -8.25
CA GLU A 116 5.47 -0.68 -7.84
C GLU A 116 5.58 -0.82 -6.31
N PHE A 117 5.28 -2.00 -5.80
CA PHE A 117 5.44 -2.40 -4.41
C PHE A 117 5.87 -3.87 -4.32
N CYS A 118 6.42 -4.28 -3.17
CA CYS A 118 6.94 -5.63 -3.00
C CYS A 118 6.15 -6.42 -1.96
N LEU A 119 5.81 -7.67 -2.30
CA LEU A 119 5.33 -8.66 -1.35
C LEU A 119 6.51 -9.47 -0.82
N LEU A 120 6.91 -9.23 0.43
CA LEU A 120 7.98 -9.94 1.10
C LEU A 120 7.56 -11.35 1.53
N HIS A 121 8.51 -12.29 1.55
CA HIS A 121 8.26 -13.66 2.00
C HIS A 121 8.05 -13.78 3.53
N ARG A 122 8.58 -12.81 4.29
CA ARG A 122 8.44 -12.79 5.75
C ARG A 122 6.98 -12.51 6.12
N ARG A 123 6.41 -13.31 7.03
CA ARG A 123 5.11 -13.02 7.65
C ARG A 123 5.29 -12.08 8.84
N LEU A 124 4.35 -11.15 9.02
CA LEU A 124 4.26 -10.29 10.21
C LEU A 124 3.01 -10.62 11.02
N PRO A 125 2.99 -10.41 12.35
CA PRO A 125 1.73 -10.48 13.11
C PRO A 125 0.71 -9.43 12.60
N PRO A 126 -0.60 -9.71 12.64
CA PRO A 126 -1.63 -8.71 12.36
C PRO A 126 -1.50 -7.47 13.24
N LEU A 127 -2.00 -6.33 12.76
CA LEU A 127 -2.09 -5.12 13.59
C LEU A 127 -2.96 -5.40 14.81
N GLY A 128 -2.54 -4.93 15.98
CA GLY A 128 -3.27 -5.10 17.25
C GLY A 128 -3.07 -6.45 17.95
N SER A 129 -2.23 -7.36 17.43
CA SER A 129 -1.96 -8.66 18.06
C SER A 129 -0.93 -8.61 19.21
N ALA A 130 -1.05 -7.63 20.12
CA ALA A 130 -0.22 -7.49 21.32
C ALA A 130 -0.91 -8.06 22.56
#